data_AF-A0A7C4NM74-F1
#
_entry.id   AF-A0A7C4NM74-F1
#
_cell.length_a   1.000
_cell.length_b   1.000
_cell.length_c   1.000
_cell.angle_alpha   90.00
_cell.angle_beta   90.00
_cell.angle_gamma   90.00
#
_symmetry.space_group_name_H-M   'P 1'
#
loop_
_entity.id
_entity.type
_entity.pdbx_description
1 polymer ?
#
loop_
_entity_poly.entity_id
_entity_poly.type
_entity_poly.pdbx_seq_one_letter_code
_entity_poly.pdbx_strand_id
1 'polypeptide(L)'
;MSNNDLKLAKRILEGFKHYGCFIFERNEFEAVKKIARNTGIDRLVTLRKVEGRYDHIYIIIPWNIEFQQECISRVRKILVEGGINRDILKKNYIALIEQCVRFFERERIKEIIRNLENYIKSLENTGEEKVGIER
;
A
#
# COMPACT_ATOMS: atom_id res chain seq x y z
N MET A 1 -12.66 -16.57 -13.34
CA MET A 1 -12.64 -15.22 -12.73
C MET A 1 -12.90 -14.20 -13.81
N SER A 2 -13.58 -13.10 -13.50
CA SER A 2 -14.15 -12.19 -14.51
C SER A 2 -13.10 -11.24 -15.07
N ASN A 3 -13.25 -10.82 -16.34
CA ASN A 3 -12.42 -9.79 -16.99
C ASN A 3 -12.43 -8.45 -16.21
N ASN A 4 -13.44 -8.24 -15.35
CA ASN A 4 -13.53 -7.09 -14.46
C ASN A 4 -12.54 -7.14 -13.28
N ASP A 5 -12.20 -8.33 -12.77
CA ASP A 5 -11.24 -8.47 -11.67
C ASP A 5 -9.83 -8.04 -12.13
N LEU A 6 -9.44 -8.39 -13.37
CA LEU A 6 -8.18 -7.99 -13.98
C LEU A 6 -8.11 -6.48 -14.21
N LYS A 7 -9.16 -5.88 -14.77
CA LYS A 7 -9.25 -4.43 -14.99
C LYS A 7 -9.15 -3.65 -13.68
N LEU A 8 -9.86 -4.09 -12.64
CA LEU A 8 -9.81 -3.43 -11.34
C LEU A 8 -8.43 -3.61 -10.67
N ALA A 9 -7.81 -4.79 -10.76
CA ALA A 9 -6.46 -5.01 -10.26
C ALA A 9 -5.43 -4.08 -10.93
N LYS A 10 -5.51 -3.90 -12.25
CA LYS A 10 -4.67 -2.94 -13.00
C LYS A 10 -4.89 -1.50 -12.53
N ARG A 11 -6.14 -1.08 -12.31
CA ARG A 11 -6.46 0.25 -11.76
C ARG A 11 -5.88 0.46 -10.35
N ILE A 12 -5.98 -0.56 -9.48
CA ILE A 12 -5.39 -0.50 -8.13
C ILE A 12 -3.87 -0.38 -8.24
N LEU A 13 -3.24 -1.19 -9.09
CA LEU A 13 -1.79 -1.13 -9.32
C LEU A 13 -1.33 0.27 -9.77
N GLU A 14 -2.01 0.85 -10.75
CA GLU A 14 -1.69 2.20 -11.24
C GLU A 14 -1.88 3.26 -10.15
N GLY A 15 -2.93 3.15 -9.33
CA GLY A 15 -3.13 4.00 -8.17
C GLY A 15 -1.93 3.97 -7.21
N PHE A 16 -1.47 2.78 -6.85
CA PHE A 16 -0.29 2.63 -5.97
C PHE A 16 1.01 3.10 -6.62
N LYS A 17 1.22 2.87 -7.92
CA LYS A 17 2.41 3.34 -8.66
C LYS A 17 2.51 4.86 -8.68
N HIS A 18 1.39 5.55 -8.90
CA HIS A 18 1.38 7.00 -9.06
C HIS A 18 1.20 7.76 -7.75
N TYR A 19 0.33 7.28 -6.87
CA TYR A 19 -0.12 8.03 -5.68
C TYR A 19 0.15 7.31 -4.37
N GLY A 20 0.64 6.07 -4.40
CA GLY A 20 0.82 5.25 -3.20
C GLY A 20 -0.48 4.82 -2.51
N CYS A 21 -1.63 5.03 -3.16
CA CYS A 21 -2.96 4.68 -2.66
C CYS A 21 -3.94 4.49 -3.82
N PHE A 22 -5.14 3.98 -3.52
CA PHE A 22 -6.20 3.88 -4.53
C PHE A 22 -7.54 4.35 -3.95
N ILE A 23 -8.22 5.23 -4.69
CA ILE A 23 -9.52 5.82 -4.32
C ILE A 23 -10.58 5.20 -5.22
N PHE A 24 -11.72 4.83 -4.62
CA PHE A 24 -12.80 4.15 -5.32
C PHE A 24 -14.16 4.44 -4.69
N GLU A 25 -15.22 4.14 -5.44
CA GLU A 25 -16.59 4.36 -5.00
C GLU A 25 -17.16 3.16 -4.23
N ARG A 26 -18.23 3.40 -3.47
CA ARG A 26 -18.89 2.39 -2.63
C ARG A 26 -19.31 1.13 -3.38
N ASN A 27 -19.75 1.26 -4.64
CA ASN A 27 -20.14 0.14 -5.50
C ASN A 27 -18.96 -0.81 -5.81
N GLU A 28 -17.71 -0.32 -5.78
CA GLU A 28 -16.50 -1.12 -6.01
C GLU A 28 -15.98 -1.78 -4.73
N PHE A 29 -16.56 -1.50 -3.56
CA PHE A 29 -15.98 -1.85 -2.26
C PHE A 29 -15.72 -3.35 -2.08
N GLU A 30 -16.72 -4.20 -2.34
CA GLU A 30 -16.54 -5.65 -2.20
C GLU A 30 -15.56 -6.21 -3.23
N ALA A 31 -15.50 -5.64 -4.43
CA ALA A 31 -14.56 -6.05 -5.46
C ALA A 31 -13.11 -5.68 -5.08
N VAL A 32 -12.88 -4.48 -4.55
CA VAL A 32 -11.57 -4.06 -4.05
C VAL A 32 -11.13 -4.94 -2.88
N LYS A 33 -12.03 -5.21 -1.93
CA LYS A 33 -11.76 -6.08 -0.78
C LYS A 33 -11.42 -7.50 -1.20
N LYS A 34 -12.12 -8.05 -2.20
CA LYS A 34 -11.83 -9.34 -2.80
C LYS A 34 -10.44 -9.36 -3.43
N ILE A 35 -10.09 -8.37 -4.25
CA ILE A 35 -8.76 -8.29 -4.86
C ILE A 35 -7.68 -8.18 -3.79
N ALA A 36 -7.88 -7.36 -2.76
CA ALA A 36 -6.90 -7.20 -1.68
C ALA A 36 -6.60 -8.52 -0.95
N ARG A 37 -7.64 -9.33 -0.71
CA ARG A 37 -7.48 -10.67 -0.13
C ARG A 37 -6.77 -11.63 -1.08
N ASN A 38 -7.17 -11.63 -2.36
CA ASN A 38 -6.60 -12.53 -3.36
C ASN A 38 -5.12 -12.22 -3.67
N THR A 39 -4.71 -10.96 -3.52
CA THR A 39 -3.31 -10.54 -3.69
C THR A 39 -2.50 -10.62 -2.40
N GLY A 40 -3.15 -10.87 -1.25
CA GLY A 40 -2.53 -10.89 0.07
C GLY A 40 -2.09 -9.51 0.59
N ILE A 41 -2.53 -8.41 -0.04
CA ILE A 41 -2.20 -7.05 0.40
C ILE A 41 -3.13 -6.56 1.51
N ASP A 42 -4.18 -7.29 1.87
CA ASP A 42 -5.12 -6.94 2.94
C ASP A 42 -4.44 -6.73 4.30
N ARG A 43 -3.32 -7.40 4.55
CA ARG A 43 -2.46 -7.20 5.74
C ARG A 43 -1.52 -6.00 5.63
N LEU A 44 -1.34 -5.48 4.42
CA LEU A 44 -0.40 -4.42 4.10
C LEU A 44 -1.05 -3.04 4.03
N VAL A 45 -2.38 -3.01 3.98
CA VAL A 45 -3.19 -1.83 3.68
C VAL A 45 -4.28 -1.63 4.71
N THR A 46 -4.86 -0.45 4.73
CA THR A 46 -6.13 -0.17 5.38
C THR A 46 -7.11 0.42 4.39
N LEU A 47 -8.32 -0.11 4.42
CA LEU A 47 -9.48 0.46 3.77
C LEU A 47 -10.19 1.37 4.76
N ARG A 48 -10.45 2.62 4.36
CA ARG A 48 -11.24 3.56 5.15
C ARG A 48 -12.14 4.40 4.25
N LYS A 49 -13.24 4.88 4.83
CA LYS A 49 -14.07 5.91 4.19
C LYS A 49 -13.28 7.22 4.19
N VAL A 50 -13.33 7.97 3.09
CA VAL A 50 -12.74 9.31 3.04
C VAL A 50 -13.66 10.24 3.84
N GLU A 51 -13.14 10.84 4.91
CA GLU A 51 -13.91 11.82 5.69
C GLU A 51 -14.12 13.11 4.87
N GLY A 52 -15.38 13.54 4.70
CA GLY A 52 -15.73 14.72 3.91
C GLY A 52 -17.17 14.69 3.35
N ARG A 53 -17.46 15.59 2.40
CA ARG A 53 -18.79 15.76 1.75
C ARG A 53 -19.23 14.59 0.85
N TYR A 54 -18.38 13.59 0.65
CA TYR A 54 -18.63 12.51 -0.31
C TYR A 54 -18.85 11.17 0.41
N ASP A 55 -20.11 10.87 0.72
CA ASP A 55 -20.50 9.71 1.54
C ASP A 55 -20.22 8.33 0.91
N HIS A 56 -19.79 8.29 -0.34
CA HIS A 56 -19.62 7.08 -1.13
C HIS A 56 -18.18 6.86 -1.59
N ILE A 57 -17.20 7.64 -1.11
CA ILE A 57 -15.79 7.50 -1.50
C ILE A 57 -14.99 6.77 -0.42
N TYR A 58 -14.21 5.78 -0.86
CA TYR A 58 -13.34 4.97 -0.05
C TYR A 58 -11.90 5.08 -0.57
N ILE A 59 -10.96 4.81 0.32
CA ILE A 59 -9.54 4.78 -0.01
C ILE A 59 -8.88 3.54 0.60
N ILE A 60 -8.00 2.93 -0.16
CA ILE A 60 -7.05 1.92 0.30
C ILE A 60 -5.67 2.57 0.36
N ILE A 61 -5.08 2.61 1.56
CA ILE A 61 -3.77 3.20 1.84
C ILE A 61 -2.84 2.18 2.49
N PRO A 62 -1.51 2.33 2.41
CA PRO A 62 -0.57 1.52 3.18
C PRO A 62 -0.86 1.63 4.68
N TRP A 63 -0.81 0.50 5.39
CA TRP A 63 -0.88 0.51 6.85
C TRP A 63 0.43 1.04 7.43
N ASN A 64 0.36 2.11 8.24
CA ASN A 64 1.54 2.82 8.73
C ASN A 64 1.60 3.04 10.25
N ILE A 65 0.61 2.55 11.02
CA ILE A 65 0.52 2.78 12.47
C ILE A 65 1.77 2.28 13.20
N GLU A 66 2.31 1.13 12.80
CA GLU A 66 3.49 0.52 13.44
C GLU A 66 4.78 1.27 13.12
N PHE A 67 4.85 1.98 11.99
CA PHE A 67 6.06 2.66 11.54
C PHE A 67 6.44 3.81 12.47
N GLN A 68 5.46 4.55 13.00
CA GLN A 68 5.75 5.66 13.91
C GLN A 68 6.46 5.21 15.19
N GLN A 69 5.95 4.15 15.83
CA GLN A 69 6.55 3.63 17.07
C GLN A 69 7.94 3.05 16.81
N GLU A 70 8.11 2.33 15.71
CA GLU A 70 9.42 1.81 15.32
C GLU A 70 10.42 2.93 15.03
N CYS A 71 10.01 3.97 14.30
CA CYS A 71 10.85 5.13 13.99
C CYS A 71 11.22 5.92 15.26
N ILE A 72 10.28 6.13 16.17
CA ILE A 72 10.54 6.74 17.48
C ILE A 72 11.61 5.94 18.23
N SER A 73 11.48 4.61 18.26
CA SER A 73 12.43 3.71 18.92
C SER A 73 13.83 3.79 18.30
N ARG A 74 13.93 3.75 16.97
CA ARG A 74 15.20 3.86 16.23
C ARG A 74 15.89 5.21 16.47
N VAL A 75 15.15 6.32 16.38
CA VAL A 75 15.71 7.65 16.63
C VAL A 75 16.16 7.80 18.10
N ARG A 76 15.41 7.22 19.05
CA ARG A 76 15.82 7.19 20.47
C ARG A 76 17.08 6.38 20.72
N LYS A 77 17.29 5.24 20.05
CA LYS A 77 18.55 4.48 20.17
C LYS A 77 19.74 5.31 19.71
N ILE A 78 19.64 5.98 18.56
CA ILE A 78 20.70 6.87 18.04
C ILE A 78 21.01 8.01 19.02
N LEU A 79 19.99 8.55 19.70
CA LEU A 79 20.15 9.59 20.74
C LEU A 79 20.94 9.10 21.97
N VAL A 80 20.71 7.86 22.38
CA VAL A 80 21.34 7.26 23.57
C VAL A 80 22.77 6.81 23.28
N GLU A 81 23.03 6.28 22.09
CA GLU A 81 24.33 5.76 21.66
C GLU A 81 25.34 6.87 21.28
N GLY A 82 24.95 8.15 21.35
CA GLY A 82 25.87 9.29 21.21
C GLY A 82 26.34 9.58 19.78
N GLY A 83 25.72 8.96 18.77
CA GLY A 83 26.16 9.09 17.37
C GLY A 83 25.98 10.47 16.73
N ILE A 84 25.22 11.38 17.36
CA ILE A 84 24.92 12.73 16.85
C ILE A 84 24.78 13.70 18.04
N ASN A 85 25.19 14.96 17.84
CA ASN A 85 25.04 16.03 18.83
C ASN A 85 23.56 16.18 19.26
N ARG A 86 23.30 16.05 20.58
CA ARG A 86 21.96 16.09 21.19
C ARG A 86 21.17 17.35 20.83
N ASP A 87 21.83 18.49 20.62
CA ASP A 87 21.14 19.75 20.29
C ASP A 87 20.65 19.80 18.84
N ILE A 88 21.40 19.23 17.91
CA ILE A 88 21.01 19.09 16.50
C ILE A 88 19.84 18.11 16.39
N LEU A 89 19.93 17.01 17.14
CA LEU A 89 18.95 15.94 17.11
C LEU A 89 17.61 16.32 17.78
N LYS A 90 17.64 17.10 18.88
CA LYS A 90 16.42 17.67 19.49
C LYS A 90 15.68 18.60 18.54
N LYS A 91 16.41 19.47 17.81
CA LYS A 91 15.81 20.39 16.83
C LYS A 91 15.19 19.66 15.64
N ASN A 92 15.76 18.52 15.24
CA ASN A 92 15.36 17.77 14.05
C ASN A 92 14.58 16.47 14.36
N TYR A 93 14.21 16.22 15.62
CA TYR A 93 13.64 14.95 16.08
C TYR A 93 12.40 14.53 15.28
N ILE A 94 11.48 15.48 15.07
CA ILE A 94 10.25 15.26 14.30
C ILE A 94 10.59 14.94 12.84
N ALA A 95 11.47 15.72 12.21
CA ALA A 95 11.88 15.52 10.82
C ALA A 95 12.54 14.16 10.58
N LEU A 96 13.35 13.67 11.53
CA LEU A 96 13.98 12.34 11.44
C LEU A 96 12.96 11.21 11.55
N ILE A 97 11.97 11.35 12.44
CA ILE A 97 10.85 10.40 12.52
C ILE A 97 10.05 10.41 11.23
N GLU A 98 9.69 11.59 10.71
CA GLU A 98 8.94 11.71 9.46
C GLU A 98 9.68 11.09 8.27
N GLN A 99 10.99 11.31 8.15
CA GLN A 99 11.81 10.68 7.11
C GLN A 99 11.83 9.16 7.23
N CYS A 100 11.97 8.66 8.46
CA CYS A 100 11.92 7.23 8.73
C CYS A 100 10.55 6.63 8.37
N VAL A 101 9.45 7.28 8.76
CA VAL A 101 8.10 6.83 8.42
C VAL A 101 7.90 6.79 6.91
N ARG A 102 8.30 7.86 6.20
CA ARG A 102 8.22 7.92 4.73
C ARG A 102 9.04 6.82 4.05
N PHE A 103 10.18 6.44 4.62
CA PHE A 103 10.97 5.32 4.12
C PHE A 103 10.18 4.00 4.22
N PHE A 104 9.61 3.69 5.39
CA PHE A 104 8.80 2.49 5.57
C PHE A 104 7.54 2.48 4.69
N GLU A 105 6.87 3.64 4.53
CA GLU A 105 5.73 3.77 3.62
C GLU A 105 6.11 3.45 2.18
N ARG A 106 7.28 3.91 1.70
CA ARG A 106 7.78 3.59 0.36
C ARG A 106 8.07 2.10 0.18
N GLU A 107 8.72 1.47 1.17
CA GLU A 107 8.98 0.03 1.11
C GLU A 107 7.67 -0.77 1.12
N ARG A 108 6.69 -0.35 1.92
CA ARG A 108 5.36 -0.96 1.95
C ARG A 108 4.63 -0.82 0.61
N ILE A 109 4.73 0.34 -0.05
CA ILE A 109 4.15 0.56 -1.39
C ILE A 109 4.81 -0.37 -2.41
N LYS A 110 6.13 -0.55 -2.38
CA LYS A 110 6.84 -1.48 -3.28
C LYS A 110 6.35 -2.91 -3.09
N GLU A 111 6.17 -3.35 -1.85
CA GLU A 111 5.64 -4.68 -1.53
C GLU A 111 4.22 -4.87 -2.08
N ILE A 112 3.35 -3.89 -1.89
CA ILE A 112 1.97 -3.90 -2.42
C ILE A 112 1.98 -3.99 -3.96
N ILE A 113 2.79 -3.17 -4.63
CA ILE A 113 2.95 -3.16 -6.08
C ILE A 113 3.39 -4.53 -6.58
N ARG A 114 4.40 -5.12 -5.94
CA ARG A 114 4.91 -6.45 -6.32
C ARG A 114 3.84 -7.54 -6.22
N ASN A 115 3.06 -7.53 -5.14
CA ASN A 115 1.98 -8.51 -4.96
C ASN A 115 0.87 -8.35 -6.00
N LEU A 116 0.50 -7.10 -6.32
CA LEU A 116 -0.47 -6.80 -7.38
C LEU A 116 0.04 -7.22 -8.76
N GLU A 117 1.31 -6.97 -9.08
CA GLU A 117 1.92 -7.38 -10.36
C GLU A 117 1.94 -8.90 -10.51
N ASN A 118 2.32 -9.63 -9.46
CA ASN A 118 2.31 -11.10 -9.47
C ASN A 118 0.90 -11.65 -9.69
N TYR A 119 -0.09 -11.08 -9.00
CA TYR A 119 -1.49 -11.45 -9.17
C TYR A 119 -1.97 -11.18 -10.60
N ILE A 120 -1.71 -10.00 -11.15
CA ILE A 120 -2.10 -9.64 -12.52
C ILE A 120 -1.48 -10.59 -13.54
N LYS A 121 -0.17 -10.89 -13.43
CA LYS A 121 0.50 -11.87 -14.30
C LYS A 121 -0.15 -13.25 -14.23
N SER A 122 -0.51 -13.71 -13.03
CA SER A 122 -1.18 -15.01 -12.86
C SER A 122 -2.55 -15.06 -13.57
N LEU A 123 -3.28 -13.95 -13.56
CA LEU A 123 -4.57 -13.83 -14.23
C LEU A 123 -4.43 -13.81 -15.75
N GLU A 124 -3.40 -13.14 -16.26
CA GLU A 124 -3.11 -13.06 -17.70
C GLU A 124 -2.75 -14.46 -18.24
N ASN A 125 -1.89 -15.21 -17.55
CA ASN A 125 -1.48 -16.56 -17.95
C ASN A 125 -2.66 -17.56 -17.94
N THR A 126 -3.61 -17.42 -17.01
CA THR A 126 -4.80 -18.29 -16.95
C THR A 126 -5.79 -17.99 -18.09
N GLY A 127 -5.69 -16.82 -18.73
CA GLY A 127 -6.48 -16.46 -19.91
C GLY A 127 -5.96 -17.09 -21.19
N GLU A 128 -4.65 -17.32 -21.29
CA GLU A 128 -4.00 -17.88 -22.50
C GLU A 128 -4.20 -19.39 -22.63
N GLU A 129 -4.24 -20.14 -21.52
CA GLU A 129 -4.49 -21.59 -21.54
C GLU A 129 -5.87 -21.99 -22.10
N LYS A 130 -6.84 -21.06 -22.11
CA LYS A 130 -8.19 -21.33 -22.65
C LYS A 130 -8.31 -21.11 -24.16
N VAL A 131 -7.32 -20.49 -24.81
CA VAL A 131 -7.33 -20.23 -26.26
C VAL A 131 -6.55 -21.30 -27.02
N GLY A 132 -5.78 -22.15 -26.32
CA GLY A 132 -4.93 -23.18 -26.91
C GLY A 132 -5.57 -24.56 -27.11
N ILE A 133 -6.85 -24.76 -26.76
CA ILE A 133 -7.55 -26.06 -26.87
C ILE A 133 -8.73 -25.95 -27.86
N GLU A 134 -8.49 -25.43 -29.05
CA GLU A 134 -9.35 -25.63 -30.22
C GLU A 134 -8.46 -25.71 -31.47
N ARG A 135 -7.79 -26.85 -31.66
CA ARG A 135 -7.29 -27.32 -32.96
C ARG A 135 -7.35 -28.83 -33.04
#